data_AF-F9QA57-F1
#
_entry.id   AF-F9QA57-F1
#
_cell.length_a   1.000
_cell.length_b   1.000
_cell.length_c   1.000
_cell.angle_alpha   90.00
_cell.angle_beta   90.00
_cell.angle_gamma   90.00
#
_symmetry.space_group_name_H-M   'P 1'
#
loop_
_entity.id
_entity.type
_entity.pdbx_description
1 polymer ?
#
loop_
_entity_poly.entity_id
_entity_poly.type
_entity_poly.pdbx_seq_one_letter_code
_entity_poly.pdbx_strand_id
1 'polypeptide(L)'
;MTFSGGGSRAASLGYGVLEQFQNAAVRPTEKGDTLLQNIDIVYGVSGGSVLAAYFALEGSDTIPKFNESFLKKNFQKKVINEVFSVGNIPRLTSPQFGRSDLLQEQLNLALYGGRTFASLEQRKGPFAVINATDMTVGQKYPSHKIFLIGFV
;
A
#
# COMPACT_ATOMS: atom_id res chain seq x y z
N MET A 1 -0.63 1.78 -14.00
CA MET A 1 0.65 1.99 -13.29
C MET A 1 0.97 0.76 -12.44
N THR A 2 2.25 0.44 -12.17
CA THR A 2 2.63 -0.68 -11.30
C THR A 2 3.68 -0.27 -10.27
N PHE A 3 3.50 -0.71 -9.02
CA PHE A 3 4.44 -0.53 -7.92
C PHE A 3 5.03 -1.89 -7.53
N SER A 4 6.36 -1.99 -7.61
CA SER A 4 7.08 -3.21 -7.29
C SER A 4 7.13 -3.51 -5.79
N GLY A 5 7.45 -4.76 -5.47
CA GLY A 5 7.82 -5.16 -4.13
C GLY A 5 9.21 -4.66 -3.75
N GLY A 6 9.38 -4.29 -2.48
CA GLY A 6 10.66 -3.79 -1.95
C GLY A 6 10.53 -3.05 -0.62
N GLY A 7 9.46 -3.33 0.14
CA GLY A 7 9.16 -2.67 1.40
C GLY A 7 8.95 -1.16 1.24
N SER A 8 9.32 -0.41 2.29
CA SER A 8 9.13 1.03 2.36
C SER A 8 9.90 1.82 1.29
N ARG A 9 11.05 1.30 0.82
CA ARG A 9 11.86 1.97 -0.23
C ARG A 9 11.14 1.99 -1.57
N ALA A 10 10.54 0.87 -1.98
CA ALA A 10 9.75 0.80 -3.19
C ALA A 10 8.52 1.71 -3.11
N ALA A 11 7.88 1.80 -1.93
CA ALA A 11 6.78 2.73 -1.70
C ALA A 11 7.24 4.20 -1.76
N SER A 12 8.40 4.56 -1.21
CA SER A 12 8.96 5.91 -1.32
C SER A 12 9.24 6.30 -2.77
N LEU A 13 9.84 5.39 -3.55
CA LEU A 13 10.10 5.61 -4.97
C LEU A 13 8.79 5.81 -5.73
N GLY A 14 7.81 4.92 -5.53
CA GLY A 14 6.50 5.02 -6.16
C GLY A 14 5.79 6.33 -5.83
N TYR A 15 5.87 6.77 -4.58
CA TYR A 15 5.31 8.05 -4.14
C TYR A 15 5.95 9.24 -4.85
N GLY A 16 7.30 9.29 -4.95
CA GLY A 16 7.99 10.35 -5.69
C GLY A 16 7.61 10.40 -7.17
N VAL A 17 7.32 9.24 -7.80
CA VAL A 17 6.78 9.19 -9.17
C VAL A 17 5.37 9.79 -9.23
N LEU A 18 4.49 9.48 -8.27
CA LEU A 18 3.17 10.10 -8.21
C LEU A 18 3.24 11.62 -8.05
N GLU A 19 4.19 12.14 -7.26
CA GLU A 19 4.43 13.59 -7.14
C GLU A 19 4.79 14.23 -8.48
N GLN A 20 5.61 13.56 -9.29
CA GLN A 20 5.89 14.05 -10.64
C GLN A 20 4.65 13.97 -11.54
N PHE A 21 3.85 12.92 -11.42
CA PHE A 21 2.62 12.76 -12.21
C PHE A 21 1.54 13.77 -11.84
N GLN A 22 1.52 14.28 -10.60
CA GLN A 22 0.64 15.36 -10.20
C GLN A 22 0.93 16.66 -10.96
N ASN A 23 2.20 16.87 -11.34
CA ASN A 23 2.65 18.07 -12.04
C ASN A 23 2.80 17.86 -13.57
N ALA A 24 2.67 16.63 -14.05
CA ALA A 24 2.77 16.30 -15.46
C ALA A 24 1.43 16.54 -16.16
N ALA A 25 1.34 17.59 -16.97
CA ALA A 25 0.15 17.89 -17.76
C ALA A 25 -0.07 16.86 -18.87
N VAL A 26 -1.34 16.50 -19.10
CA VAL A 26 -1.81 15.66 -20.19
C VAL A 26 -2.97 16.35 -20.90
N ARG A 27 -3.46 15.77 -22.00
CA ARG A 27 -4.67 16.29 -22.64
C ARG A 27 -5.83 16.21 -21.64
N PRO A 28 -6.57 17.31 -21.37
CA PRO A 28 -7.65 17.31 -20.41
C PRO A 28 -8.69 16.22 -20.70
N THR A 29 -9.10 15.53 -19.64
CA THR A 29 -10.20 14.56 -19.65
C THR A 29 -11.24 14.98 -18.61
N GLU A 30 -12.33 14.21 -18.50
CA GLU A 30 -13.33 14.38 -17.44
C GLU A 30 -12.74 14.22 -16.03
N LYS A 31 -11.59 13.55 -15.89
CA LYS A 31 -10.91 13.32 -14.60
C LYS A 31 -9.93 14.43 -14.23
N GLY A 32 -9.52 15.24 -15.20
CA GLY A 32 -8.58 16.35 -15.04
C GLY A 32 -7.50 16.41 -16.11
N ASP A 33 -6.53 17.28 -15.88
CA ASP A 33 -5.46 17.65 -16.82
C ASP A 33 -4.08 17.15 -16.41
N THR A 34 -3.96 16.43 -15.29
CA THR A 34 -2.71 15.84 -14.83
C THR A 34 -2.64 14.34 -15.12
N LEU A 35 -1.43 13.81 -15.32
CA LEU A 35 -1.23 12.38 -15.51
C LEU A 35 -1.73 11.59 -14.29
N LEU A 36 -1.55 12.12 -13.08
CA LEU A 36 -2.01 11.49 -11.83
C LEU A 36 -3.53 11.23 -11.83
N GLN A 37 -4.32 12.23 -12.20
CA GLN A 37 -5.79 12.14 -12.25
C GLN A 37 -6.27 11.17 -13.34
N ASN A 38 -5.45 10.96 -14.36
CA ASN A 38 -5.75 10.12 -15.51
C ASN A 38 -5.24 8.68 -15.38
N ILE A 39 -4.82 8.27 -14.18
CA ILE A 39 -4.51 6.86 -13.90
C ILE A 39 -5.82 6.13 -13.59
N ASP A 40 -6.15 5.13 -14.43
CA ASP A 40 -7.34 4.31 -14.22
C ASP A 40 -7.10 3.10 -13.33
N ILE A 41 -5.91 2.50 -13.44
CA ILE A 41 -5.56 1.24 -12.78
C ILE A 41 -4.15 1.32 -12.19
N VAL A 42 -4.02 0.86 -10.94
CA VAL A 42 -2.75 0.72 -10.25
C VAL A 42 -2.55 -0.70 -9.75
N TYR A 43 -1.37 -1.26 -10.00
CA TYR A 43 -0.97 -2.57 -9.51
C TYR A 43 0.03 -2.40 -8.37
N GLY A 44 -0.07 -3.22 -7.33
CA GLY A 44 0.86 -3.22 -6.20
C GLY A 44 1.26 -4.62 -5.79
N VAL A 45 2.53 -4.80 -5.44
CA VAL A 45 3.07 -6.04 -4.88
C VAL A 45 3.78 -5.75 -3.56
N SER A 46 3.53 -6.55 -2.53
CA SER A 46 4.18 -6.41 -1.20
C SER A 46 4.10 -4.97 -0.67
N GLY A 47 5.23 -4.28 -0.42
CA GLY A 47 5.26 -2.87 0.02
C GLY A 47 4.62 -1.87 -0.96
N GLY A 48 4.64 -2.15 -2.27
CA GLY A 48 3.94 -1.33 -3.28
C GLY A 48 2.43 -1.39 -3.16
N SER A 49 1.89 -2.44 -2.54
CA SER A 49 0.45 -2.62 -2.30
C SER A 49 -0.11 -1.58 -1.33
N VAL A 50 0.69 -1.17 -0.35
CA VAL A 50 0.29 -0.15 0.64
C VAL A 50 0.04 1.18 -0.07
N LEU A 51 0.97 1.60 -0.92
CA LEU A 51 0.82 2.81 -1.74
C LEU A 51 -0.33 2.66 -2.75
N ALA A 52 -0.45 1.51 -3.42
CA ALA A 52 -1.53 1.26 -4.39
C ALA A 52 -2.93 1.36 -3.74
N ALA A 53 -3.13 0.71 -2.59
CA ALA A 53 -4.39 0.76 -1.85
C ALA A 53 -4.71 2.18 -1.35
N TYR A 54 -3.71 2.87 -0.80
CA TYR A 54 -3.89 4.23 -0.31
C TYR A 54 -4.20 5.20 -1.46
N PHE A 55 -3.54 5.02 -2.60
CA PHE A 55 -3.80 5.82 -3.80
C PHE A 55 -5.20 5.59 -4.38
N ALA A 56 -5.66 4.34 -4.41
CA ALA A 56 -7.04 4.07 -4.79
C ALA A 56 -8.03 4.78 -3.84
N LEU A 57 -7.80 4.69 -2.54
CA LEU A 57 -8.70 5.27 -1.54
C LEU A 57 -8.77 6.81 -1.62
N GLU A 58 -7.61 7.47 -1.58
CA GLU A 58 -7.52 8.93 -1.42
C GLU A 58 -7.41 9.67 -2.77
N GLY A 59 -7.07 8.99 -3.87
CA GLY A 59 -6.86 9.63 -5.16
C GLY A 59 -5.74 10.68 -5.08
N SER A 60 -5.97 11.87 -5.63
CA SER A 60 -5.00 12.98 -5.60
C SER A 60 -4.60 13.39 -4.17
N ASP A 61 -5.46 13.18 -3.16
CA ASP A 61 -5.17 13.47 -1.75
C ASP A 61 -4.05 12.58 -1.17
N THR A 62 -3.63 11.54 -1.90
CA THR A 62 -2.47 10.71 -1.56
C THR A 62 -1.21 11.55 -1.38
N ILE A 63 -1.10 12.64 -2.14
CA ILE A 63 -0.05 13.63 -1.99
C ILE A 63 -0.66 14.85 -1.27
N PRO A 64 -0.11 15.28 -0.13
CA PRO A 64 1.08 14.79 0.56
C PRO A 64 0.79 13.73 1.65
N LYS A 65 -0.47 13.35 1.89
CA LYS A 65 -0.89 12.60 3.09
C LYS A 65 -0.11 11.29 3.30
N PHE A 66 0.19 10.56 2.22
CA PHE A 66 0.94 9.31 2.31
C PHE A 66 2.36 9.52 2.86
N ASN A 67 3.02 10.62 2.45
CA ASN A 67 4.34 10.95 2.96
C ASN A 67 4.30 11.27 4.45
N GLU A 68 3.31 12.06 4.87
CA GLU A 68 3.14 12.48 6.25
C GLU A 68 2.84 11.32 7.20
N SER A 69 2.09 10.32 6.73
CA SER A 69 1.64 9.18 7.54
C SER A 69 2.56 7.96 7.48
N PHE A 70 3.15 7.63 6.33
CA PHE A 70 3.89 6.37 6.14
C PHE A 70 5.39 6.54 5.86
N LEU A 71 5.78 7.59 5.12
CA LEU A 71 7.17 7.78 4.74
C LEU A 71 8.01 8.50 5.79
N LYS A 72 7.37 9.13 6.79
CA LYS A 72 8.11 9.71 7.92
C LYS A 72 9.04 8.68 8.56
N LYS A 73 10.30 9.08 8.73
CA LYS A 73 11.38 8.27 9.31
C LYS A 73 10.99 7.64 10.66
N ASN A 74 10.11 8.29 11.42
CA ASN A 74 9.62 7.78 12.69
C ASN A 74 8.75 6.53 12.52
N PHE A 75 7.80 6.51 11.57
CA PHE A 75 6.97 5.33 11.29
C PHE A 75 7.83 4.19 10.72
N GLN A 76 8.71 4.51 9.76
CA GLN A 76 9.61 3.51 9.19
C GLN A 76 10.56 2.90 10.24
N LYS A 77 11.11 3.69 11.16
CA LYS A 77 12.05 3.19 12.17
C LYS A 77 11.37 2.46 13.32
N LYS A 78 10.24 2.98 13.83
CA LYS A 78 9.53 2.42 14.99
C LYS A 78 8.66 1.23 14.63
N VAL A 79 8.04 1.23 13.46
CA VAL A 79 7.05 0.19 13.12
C VAL A 79 7.63 -0.76 12.09
N ILE A 80 7.96 -0.24 10.90
CA ILE A 80 8.37 -1.09 9.78
C ILE A 80 9.65 -1.84 10.14
N ASN A 81 10.71 -1.12 10.48
CA ASN A 81 11.98 -1.75 10.80
C ASN A 81 11.87 -2.65 12.02
N GLU A 82 11.10 -2.30 13.05
CA GLU A 82 10.95 -3.13 14.25
C GLU A 82 10.26 -4.47 13.91
N VAL A 83 9.12 -4.44 13.22
CA VAL A 83 8.40 -5.65 12.76
C VAL A 83 9.30 -6.54 11.88
N PHE A 84 10.14 -5.94 11.02
CA PHE A 84 11.03 -6.67 10.14
C PHE A 84 12.40 -7.01 10.77
N SER A 85 12.85 -6.35 11.84
CA SER A 85 14.17 -6.54 12.48
C SER A 85 14.18 -7.58 13.59
N VAL A 86 13.04 -8.10 14.03
CA VAL A 86 12.94 -9.20 15.02
C VAL A 86 13.45 -10.56 14.46
N GLY A 87 14.35 -10.53 13.47
CA GLY A 87 14.93 -11.67 12.78
C GLY A 87 15.89 -12.54 13.61
N ASN A 88 16.13 -12.22 14.89
CA ASN A 88 17.03 -12.98 15.77
C ASN A 88 16.39 -13.53 17.05
N ILE A 89 15.06 -13.51 17.23
CA ILE A 89 14.41 -14.15 18.39
C ILE A 89 13.66 -15.42 17.94
N PRO A 90 14.17 -16.63 18.25
CA PRO A 90 13.50 -17.90 17.96
C PRO A 90 12.38 -18.20 18.98
N ARG A 91 11.59 -17.20 19.34
CA ARG A 91 10.48 -17.33 20.27
C ARG A 91 9.50 -16.21 19.99
N LEU A 92 8.46 -16.51 19.23
CA LEU A 92 7.12 -15.92 19.30
C LEU A 92 6.23 -16.75 18.35
N THR A 93 6.19 -18.06 18.62
CA THR A 93 5.22 -18.99 18.06
C THR A 93 3.95 -18.92 18.92
N SER A 94 3.16 -17.87 18.72
CA SER A 94 1.74 -17.90 19.08
C SER A 94 0.95 -18.00 17.76
N PRO A 95 0.14 -19.05 17.55
CA PRO A 95 -0.59 -19.26 16.29
C PRO A 95 -1.74 -18.27 16.03
N GLN A 96 -2.02 -17.33 16.94
CA GLN A 96 -3.19 -16.44 16.83
C GLN A 96 -2.87 -14.92 16.80
N PHE A 97 -1.60 -14.50 16.95
CA PHE A 97 -1.19 -13.09 16.84
C PHE A 97 0.23 -13.00 16.28
N GLY A 98 0.37 -12.65 15.00
CA GLY A 98 1.61 -12.68 14.22
C GLY A 98 2.18 -11.31 13.85
N ARG A 99 3.33 -11.32 13.17
CA ARG A 99 4.01 -10.12 12.62
C ARG A 99 3.15 -9.38 11.59
N SER A 100 2.30 -10.12 10.87
CA SER A 100 1.31 -9.56 9.93
C SER A 100 0.28 -8.70 10.63
N ASP A 101 -0.17 -9.14 11.80
CA ASP A 101 -1.30 -8.53 12.51
C ASP A 101 -0.86 -7.21 13.16
N LEU A 102 0.36 -7.18 13.72
CA LEU A 102 0.99 -5.95 14.20
C LEU A 102 1.23 -4.94 13.06
N LEU A 103 1.72 -5.40 11.91
CA LEU A 103 1.90 -4.52 10.75
C LEU A 103 0.56 -3.99 10.24
N GLN A 104 -0.46 -4.84 10.21
CA GLN A 104 -1.83 -4.48 9.84
C GLN A 104 -2.39 -3.41 10.76
N GLU A 105 -2.32 -3.61 12.07
CA GLU A 105 -2.82 -2.65 13.06
C GLU A 105 -2.15 -1.29 12.89
N GLN A 106 -0.82 -1.28 12.71
CA GLN A 106 -0.07 -0.04 12.55
C GLN A 106 -0.34 0.65 11.21
N LEU A 107 -0.53 -0.10 10.12
CA LEU A 107 -0.98 0.44 8.84
C LEU A 107 -2.40 1.01 8.96
N ASN A 108 -3.29 0.34 9.68
CA ASN A 108 -4.63 0.84 9.91
C ASN A 108 -4.61 2.15 10.71
N LEU A 109 -3.86 2.19 11.82
CA LEU A 109 -3.74 3.40 12.65
C LEU A 109 -3.10 4.57 11.89
N ALA A 110 -2.04 4.32 11.13
CA ALA A 110 -1.29 5.38 10.47
C ALA A 110 -1.91 5.84 9.15
N LEU A 111 -2.54 4.94 8.39
CA LEU A 111 -2.99 5.24 7.02
C LEU A 111 -4.49 5.08 6.83
N TYR A 112 -5.05 3.93 7.18
CA TYR A 112 -6.41 3.60 6.73
C TYR A 112 -7.52 4.05 7.69
N GLY A 113 -7.21 4.35 8.94
CA GLY A 113 -8.14 4.90 9.93
C GLY A 113 -9.41 4.07 10.13
N GLY A 114 -9.30 2.74 10.04
CA GLY A 114 -10.44 1.82 10.14
C GLY A 114 -11.19 1.58 8.83
N ARG A 115 -10.75 2.17 7.72
CA ARG A 115 -11.39 1.94 6.41
C ARG A 115 -11.11 0.53 5.91
N THR A 116 -12.17 -0.10 5.42
CA THR A 116 -12.16 -1.49 4.99
C THR A 116 -12.20 -1.59 3.46
N PHE A 117 -12.22 -2.81 2.93
CA PHE A 117 -12.41 -3.03 1.50
C PHE A 117 -13.69 -2.38 0.96
N ALA A 118 -14.76 -2.33 1.77
CA ALA A 118 -16.01 -1.66 1.39
C ALA A 118 -15.80 -0.15 1.13
N SER A 119 -14.81 0.47 1.78
CA SER A 119 -14.47 1.88 1.52
C SER A 119 -13.89 2.11 0.12
N LEU A 120 -13.40 1.07 -0.57
CA LEU A 120 -12.93 1.16 -1.95
C LEU A 120 -14.08 1.21 -2.98
N GLU A 121 -15.31 0.90 -2.58
CA GLU A 121 -16.49 1.16 -3.43
C GLU A 121 -16.70 2.66 -3.64
N GLN A 122 -16.36 3.46 -2.62
CA GLN A 122 -16.41 4.93 -2.64
C GLN A 122 -15.03 5.57 -2.92
N ARG A 123 -14.14 4.82 -3.58
CA ARG A 123 -12.77 5.26 -3.86
C ARG A 123 -12.75 6.58 -4.63
N LYS A 124 -11.77 7.45 -4.31
CA LYS A 124 -11.51 8.69 -5.04
C LYS A 124 -10.51 8.53 -6.18
N GLY A 125 -9.72 7.45 -6.16
CA GLY A 125 -8.60 7.21 -7.06
C GLY A 125 -8.79 6.03 -8.02
N PRO A 126 -7.69 5.53 -8.62
CA PRO A 126 -7.73 4.42 -9.56
C PRO A 126 -8.25 3.12 -8.96
N PHE A 127 -8.61 2.18 -9.82
CA PHE A 127 -8.83 0.80 -9.40
C PHE A 127 -7.49 0.14 -9.01
N ALA A 128 -7.38 -0.33 -7.76
CA ALA A 128 -6.19 -1.02 -7.28
C ALA A 128 -6.28 -2.53 -7.45
N VAL A 129 -5.23 -3.11 -8.05
CA VAL A 129 -5.01 -4.55 -8.13
C VAL A 129 -3.81 -4.91 -7.27
N ILE A 130 -4.05 -5.64 -6.20
CA ILE A 130 -3.02 -5.96 -5.21
C ILE A 130 -2.72 -7.45 -5.27
N ASN A 131 -1.44 -7.77 -5.43
CA ASN A 131 -0.94 -9.14 -5.39
C ASN A 131 -0.07 -9.34 -4.15
N ALA A 132 -0.47 -10.28 -3.28
CA ALA A 132 0.35 -10.77 -2.18
C ALA A 132 0.56 -12.27 -2.39
N THR A 133 1.82 -12.70 -2.48
CA THR A 133 2.15 -14.13 -2.50
C THR A 133 1.96 -14.68 -1.09
N ASP A 134 0.95 -15.52 -0.91
CA ASP A 134 0.79 -16.32 0.29
C ASP A 134 1.90 -17.38 0.34
N MET A 135 2.81 -17.28 1.32
CA MET A 135 3.91 -18.24 1.50
C MET A 135 3.51 -19.47 2.35
N THR A 136 2.25 -19.60 2.79
CA THR A 136 1.83 -20.72 3.63
C THR A 136 1.49 -22.00 2.86
N VAL A 137 1.33 -21.93 1.53
CA VAL A 137 0.98 -23.11 0.74
C VAL A 137 1.90 -23.20 -0.48
N GLY A 138 2.71 -24.25 -0.54
CA GLY A 138 3.55 -24.61 -1.69
C GLY A 138 2.74 -24.99 -2.93
N GLN A 139 1.94 -24.07 -3.46
CA GLN A 139 1.13 -24.23 -4.66
C GLN A 139 1.64 -23.31 -5.77
N LYS A 140 1.93 -23.93 -6.90
CA LYS A 140 2.67 -23.37 -8.05
C LYS A 140 1.76 -22.62 -9.03
N TYR A 141 0.73 -21.92 -8.54
CA TYR A 141 -0.24 -21.19 -9.37
C TYR A 141 -0.39 -19.73 -8.88
N PRO A 142 -0.29 -18.72 -9.78
CA PRO A 142 -0.58 -17.34 -9.42
C PRO A 142 -2.09 -17.16 -9.21
N SER A 143 -2.55 -17.47 -8.01
CA SER A 143 -3.91 -17.16 -7.58
C SER A 143 -4.06 -15.64 -7.50
N HIS A 144 -4.89 -15.06 -8.37
CA HIS A 144 -5.30 -13.66 -8.34
C HIS A 144 -6.25 -13.44 -7.15
N LYS A 145 -5.71 -13.46 -5.93
CA LYS A 145 -6.43 -13.10 -4.72
C LYS A 145 -6.03 -11.68 -4.37
N ILE A 146 -6.99 -10.76 -4.43
CA ILE A 146 -6.86 -9.40 -3.91
C ILE A 146 -6.82 -9.53 -2.38
N PHE A 147 -5.63 -9.71 -1.83
CA PHE A 147 -5.38 -9.53 -0.41
C PHE A 147 -4.94 -8.08 -0.22
N LEU A 148 -5.90 -7.18 0.07
CA LEU A 148 -5.59 -6.23 1.13
C LEU A 148 -5.48 -7.11 2.38
N ILE A 149 -4.32 -7.07 3.02
CA ILE A 149 -4.09 -7.45 4.42
C ILE A 149 -5.44 -7.56 5.15
N GLY A 150 -5.83 -8.79 5.52
CA GLY A 150 -7.21 -9.18 5.80
C GLY A 150 -7.98 -8.17 6.65
N PHE A 151 -8.83 -7.38 6.00
CA PHE A 151 -9.91 -6.64 6.65
C PHE A 151 -11.13 -7.58 6.72
N VAL A 152 -11.09 -8.55 7.63
CA VAL A 152 -12.27 -9.22 8.19
C VAL A 152 -12.22 -9.01 9.69
#